data_AF-A0A7K8MCP3-F1
#
_entry.id   AF-A0A7K8MCP3-F1
#
_cell.length_a   1.000
_cell.length_b   1.000
_cell.length_c   1.000
_cell.angle_alpha   90.00
_cell.angle_beta   90.00
_cell.angle_gamma   90.00
#
_symmetry.space_group_name_H-M   'P 1'
#
loop_
_entity.id
_entity.type
_entity.pdbx_description
1 polymer ?
#
loop_
_entity_poly.entity_id
_entity_poly.type
_entity_poly.pdbx_seq_one_letter_code
_entity_poly.pdbx_strand_id
1 'polypeptide(L)'
;GFDAVICLGNSFAHLPDFKGDQSDHKLALRNIASMVRPGGVLVIDHRNYDHILATGCAPPGKNIYYKSDLTKDITTSVLLVNNKAHMVTLDYTVQVPPTEAGADPELSKFRLSYYPHRLEAFTALLKGAFQGKCQHSVLGDFQPYTPGQAHVPCYFIHVVKKT
;
A
#
# COMPACT_ATOMS: atom_id res chain seq x y z
N GLY A 1 11.97 18.45 -12.75
CA GLY A 1 11.24 17.60 -11.80
C GLY A 1 10.09 18.38 -11.19
N PHE A 2 9.16 17.69 -10.55
CA PHE A 2 7.98 18.22 -9.89
C PHE A 2 8.26 18.55 -8.42
N ASP A 3 7.50 19.50 -7.88
CA ASP A 3 7.47 19.86 -6.46
C ASP A 3 7.07 18.69 -5.58
N ALA A 4 6.03 17.98 -6.00
CA ALA A 4 5.49 16.82 -5.32
C ALA A 4 5.17 15.72 -6.34
N VAL A 5 5.43 14.47 -5.96
CA VAL A 5 4.97 13.27 -6.66
C VAL A 5 4.19 12.43 -5.66
N ILE A 6 3.04 11.90 -6.06
CA ILE A 6 2.17 11.11 -5.19
C ILE A 6 1.89 9.73 -5.78
N CYS A 7 1.88 8.71 -4.93
CA CYS A 7 1.46 7.34 -5.25
C CYS A 7 0.76 6.77 -4.02
N LEU A 8 -0.52 7.14 -3.87
CA LEU A 8 -1.34 6.82 -2.70
C LEU A 8 -2.39 5.75 -3.03
N GLY A 9 -2.98 5.13 -2.01
CA GLY A 9 -4.03 4.13 -2.18
C GLY A 9 -3.49 2.72 -2.36
N ASN A 10 -2.29 2.43 -1.84
CA ASN A 10 -1.61 1.13 -1.95
C ASN A 10 -1.32 0.72 -3.40
N SER A 11 -1.24 1.70 -4.32
CA SER A 11 -1.13 1.42 -5.75
C SER A 11 0.20 0.80 -6.16
N PHE A 12 1.31 1.18 -5.51
CA PHE A 12 2.63 0.64 -5.85
C PHE A 12 2.70 -0.88 -5.64
N ALA A 13 1.98 -1.39 -4.63
CA ALA A 13 1.95 -2.81 -4.32
C ALA A 13 1.34 -3.67 -5.44
N HIS A 14 0.69 -3.09 -6.45
CA HIS A 14 0.22 -3.85 -7.61
C HIS A 14 1.35 -4.36 -8.50
N LEU A 15 2.56 -3.79 -8.43
CA LEU A 15 3.69 -4.25 -9.22
C LEU A 15 4.20 -5.58 -8.64
N PRO A 16 4.11 -6.71 -9.36
CA PRO A 16 4.58 -8.00 -8.85
C PRO A 16 6.11 -8.14 -8.94
N ASP A 17 6.67 -9.10 -8.21
CA ASP A 17 8.10 -9.48 -8.27
C ASP A 17 8.26 -10.83 -8.98
N PHE A 18 8.08 -10.85 -10.31
CA PHE A 18 8.18 -12.10 -11.08
C PHE A 18 9.60 -12.67 -11.16
N LYS A 19 10.62 -11.83 -10.96
CA LYS A 19 12.04 -12.22 -11.03
C LYS A 19 12.58 -12.70 -9.68
N GLY A 20 11.93 -12.33 -8.58
CA GLY A 20 12.30 -12.72 -7.21
C GLY A 20 13.36 -11.83 -6.55
N ASP A 21 13.90 -10.84 -7.27
CA ASP A 21 14.97 -9.94 -6.85
C ASP A 21 14.51 -8.47 -6.64
N GLN A 22 13.21 -8.22 -6.86
CA GLN A 22 12.59 -6.89 -6.83
C GLN A 22 13.25 -5.87 -7.78
N SER A 23 13.90 -6.32 -8.85
CA SER A 23 14.55 -5.42 -9.83
C SER A 23 13.55 -4.46 -10.48
N ASP A 24 12.34 -4.94 -10.79
CA ASP A 24 11.28 -4.11 -11.36
C ASP A 24 10.74 -3.08 -10.35
N HIS A 25 10.64 -3.45 -9.06
CA HIS A 25 10.31 -2.48 -8.00
C HIS A 25 11.37 -1.39 -7.87
N LYS A 26 12.65 -1.78 -7.82
CA LYS A 26 13.79 -0.85 -7.73
C LYS A 26 13.81 0.10 -8.93
N LEU A 27 13.59 -0.42 -10.13
CA LEU A 27 13.52 0.38 -11.35
C LEU A 27 12.35 1.37 -11.30
N ALA A 28 11.15 0.89 -10.96
CA ALA A 28 9.96 1.74 -10.86
C ALA A 28 10.14 2.86 -9.82
N LEU A 29 10.62 2.55 -8.62
CA LEU A 29 10.88 3.54 -7.58
C LEU A 29 11.96 4.54 -8.00
N ARG A 30 13.03 4.10 -8.66
CA ARG A 30 14.06 5.00 -9.20
C ARG A 30 13.48 5.97 -10.23
N ASN A 31 12.60 5.48 -11.11
CA ASN A 31 11.93 6.31 -12.11
C ASN A 31 10.95 7.29 -11.45
N ILE A 32 10.20 6.87 -10.42
CA ILE A 32 9.34 7.78 -9.65
C ILE A 32 10.18 8.86 -8.95
N ALA A 33 11.28 8.47 -8.30
CA ALA A 33 12.18 9.38 -7.58
C ALA A 33 12.92 10.37 -8.52
N SER A 34 13.12 10.01 -9.79
CA SER A 34 13.73 10.91 -10.79
C SER A 34 12.80 12.08 -11.15
N MET A 35 11.49 11.89 -11.03
CA MET A 35 10.49 12.92 -11.28
C MET A 35 10.49 14.00 -10.20
N VAL A 36 10.93 13.70 -8.98
CA VAL A 36 11.01 14.66 -7.87
C VAL A 36 12.19 15.62 -8.06
N ARG A 37 11.94 16.93 -8.02
CA ARG A 37 13.03 17.94 -8.08
C ARG A 37 13.84 17.95 -6.76
N PRO A 38 15.11 18.41 -6.76
CA PRO A 38 15.82 18.68 -5.50
C PRO A 38 15.00 19.60 -4.59
N GLY A 39 14.86 19.25 -3.31
CA GLY A 39 13.99 19.93 -2.35
C GLY A 39 12.50 19.55 -2.42
N GLY A 40 12.07 18.86 -3.48
CA GLY A 40 10.71 18.35 -3.64
C GLY A 40 10.43 17.08 -2.83
N VAL A 41 9.17 16.64 -2.84
CA VAL A 41 8.66 15.56 -1.98
C VAL A 41 8.02 14.44 -2.80
N LEU A 42 8.29 13.19 -2.41
CA LEU A 42 7.49 12.03 -2.78
C LEU A 42 6.61 11.62 -1.60
N VAL A 43 5.31 11.44 -1.85
CA VAL A 43 4.39 10.82 -0.90
C VAL A 43 3.89 9.51 -1.51
N ILE A 44 4.28 8.39 -0.91
CA ILE A 44 3.96 7.05 -1.42
C ILE A 44 3.54 6.16 -0.27
N ASP A 45 2.52 5.33 -0.47
CA ASP A 45 1.99 4.48 0.58
C ASP A 45 1.93 3.00 0.20
N HIS A 46 1.68 2.19 1.22
CA HIS A 46 1.27 0.80 1.07
C HIS A 46 0.40 0.38 2.25
N ARG A 47 -0.40 -0.67 2.08
CA ARG A 47 -1.11 -1.31 3.20
C ARG A 47 -0.10 -1.86 4.21
N ASN A 48 -0.55 -2.01 5.45
CA ASN A 48 0.22 -2.66 6.51
C ASN A 48 0.31 -4.19 6.27
N TYR A 49 1.21 -4.59 5.35
CA TYR A 49 1.43 -6.00 5.06
C TYR A 49 2.13 -6.73 6.19
N ASP A 50 2.85 -6.05 7.08
CA ASP A 50 3.39 -6.68 8.28
C ASP A 50 2.27 -7.31 9.13
N HIS A 51 1.18 -6.57 9.35
CA HIS A 51 -0.01 -7.08 10.03
C HIS A 51 -0.72 -8.17 9.21
N ILE A 52 -0.90 -7.96 7.91
CA ILE A 52 -1.58 -8.94 7.03
C ILE A 52 -0.85 -10.28 7.02
N LEU A 53 0.47 -10.26 6.91
CA LEU A 53 1.27 -11.47 6.89
C LEU A 53 1.33 -12.16 8.26
N ALA A 54 1.22 -11.40 9.35
CA ALA A 54 1.22 -11.95 10.71
C ALA A 54 -0.13 -12.60 11.08
N THR A 55 -1.25 -12.03 10.61
CA THR A 55 -2.60 -12.44 11.04
C THR A 55 -3.37 -13.22 9.98
N GLY A 56 -2.96 -13.13 8.71
CA GLY A 56 -3.74 -13.62 7.57
C GLY A 56 -4.92 -12.72 7.20
N CYS A 57 -5.14 -11.61 7.91
CA CYS A 57 -6.30 -10.73 7.74
C CYS A 57 -5.87 -9.29 7.45
N ALA A 58 -6.68 -8.55 6.67
CA ALA A 58 -6.50 -7.11 6.57
C ALA A 58 -6.79 -6.45 7.94
N PRO A 59 -6.03 -5.41 8.36
CA PRO A 59 -6.32 -4.72 9.61
C PRO A 59 -7.78 -4.28 9.68
N PRO A 60 -8.46 -4.47 10.83
CA PRO A 60 -9.84 -4.03 11.00
C PRO A 60 -9.88 -2.50 10.96
N GLY A 61 -10.59 -1.92 9.99
CA GLY A 61 -10.67 -0.47 9.84
C GLY A 61 -11.29 -0.06 8.50
N LYS A 62 -11.91 1.12 8.48
CA LYS A 62 -12.37 1.71 7.21
C LYS A 62 -11.16 2.14 6.40
N ASN A 63 -11.22 1.93 5.08
CA ASN A 63 -10.22 2.45 4.17
C ASN A 63 -10.14 3.99 4.31
N ILE A 64 -8.96 4.51 4.63
CA ILE A 64 -8.75 5.95 4.89
C ILE A 64 -8.85 6.81 3.61
N TYR A 65 -8.73 6.21 2.43
CA TYR A 65 -8.87 6.88 1.14
C TYR A 65 -10.29 6.84 0.59
N TYR A 66 -10.97 5.71 0.82
CA TYR A 66 -12.31 5.46 0.29
C TYR A 66 -13.24 5.20 1.46
N LYS A 67 -13.93 6.25 1.91
CA LYS A 67 -15.02 6.11 2.88
C LYS A 67 -16.25 5.56 2.18
N SER A 68 -16.20 4.28 1.88
CA SER A 68 -17.30 3.53 1.30
C SER A 68 -18.02 2.79 2.41
N ASP A 69 -19.24 3.18 2.71
CA ASP A 69 -20.15 2.34 3.51
C ASP A 69 -20.67 1.14 2.69
N LEU A 70 -20.22 1.01 1.44
CA LEU A 70 -20.62 -0.06 0.52
C LEU A 70 -19.72 -1.30 0.63
N THR A 71 -18.49 -1.18 1.13
CA THR A 71 -17.61 -2.36 1.26
C THR A 71 -18.09 -3.20 2.45
N LYS A 72 -18.61 -4.40 2.17
CA LYS A 72 -19.13 -5.31 3.20
C LYS A 72 -18.09 -6.25 3.76
N ASP A 73 -17.25 -6.80 2.88
CA ASP A 73 -16.31 -7.85 3.26
C ASP A 73 -15.03 -7.78 2.41
N ILE A 74 -13.91 -8.16 3.03
CA ILE A 74 -12.63 -8.35 2.36
C ILE A 74 -12.07 -9.69 2.83
N THR A 75 -12.04 -10.67 1.92
CA THR A 75 -11.36 -11.94 2.16
C THR A 75 -9.91 -11.83 1.73
N THR A 76 -8.98 -12.24 2.60
CA THR A 76 -7.53 -12.16 2.38
C THR A 76 -6.96 -13.56 2.11
N SER A 77 -6.18 -13.69 1.04
CA SER A 77 -5.39 -14.89 0.74
C SER A 77 -3.91 -14.53 0.67
N VAL A 78 -3.05 -15.32 1.31
CA VAL A 78 -1.60 -15.13 1.30
C VAL A 78 -0.93 -16.30 0.57
N LEU A 79 -0.17 -15.99 -0.48
CA LEU A 79 0.66 -16.98 -1.19
C LEU A 79 2.09 -16.92 -0.67
N LEU A 80 2.55 -18.04 -0.12
CA LEU A 80 3.94 -18.28 0.28
C LEU A 80 4.63 -19.13 -0.79
N VAL A 81 5.83 -18.74 -1.21
CA VAL A 81 6.72 -19.54 -2.06
C VAL A 81 8.01 -19.77 -1.29
N ASN A 82 8.33 -21.03 -0.99
CA ASN A 82 9.50 -21.41 -0.17
C ASN A 82 9.58 -20.63 1.15
N ASN A 83 8.45 -20.57 1.88
CA ASN A 83 8.31 -19.84 3.15
C ASN A 83 8.51 -18.31 3.06
N LYS A 84 8.50 -17.73 1.85
CA LYS A 84 8.55 -16.29 1.62
C LYS A 84 7.22 -15.80 1.07
N ALA A 85 6.67 -14.75 1.68
CA ALA A 85 5.48 -14.07 1.18
C ALA A 85 5.74 -13.51 -0.22
N HIS A 86 4.94 -13.99 -1.18
CA HIS A 86 5.11 -13.64 -2.59
C HIS A 86 3.97 -12.76 -3.09
N MET A 87 2.74 -13.02 -2.64
CA MET A 87 1.56 -12.30 -3.07
C MET A 87 0.50 -12.31 -1.98
N VAL A 88 -0.21 -11.20 -1.84
CA VAL A 88 -1.47 -11.09 -1.10
C VAL A 88 -2.58 -10.79 -2.09
N THR A 89 -3.65 -11.57 -2.03
CA THR A 89 -4.84 -11.38 -2.84
C THR A 89 -5.99 -10.98 -1.93
N LEU A 90 -6.69 -9.92 -2.30
CA LEU A 90 -7.86 -9.42 -1.60
C LEU A 90 -9.09 -9.55 -2.50
N ASP A 91 -10.08 -10.29 -2.02
CA ASP A 91 -11.40 -10.41 -2.62
C ASP A 91 -12.34 -9.43 -1.95
N TYR A 92 -12.73 -8.39 -2.70
CA TYR A 92 -13.63 -7.35 -2.22
C TYR A 92 -15.06 -7.72 -2.56
N THR A 93 -15.94 -7.65 -1.56
CA THR A 93 -17.40 -7.70 -1.77
C THR A 93 -17.98 -6.31 -1.47
N VAL A 94 -18.52 -5.65 -2.49
CA VAL A 94 -19.07 -4.30 -2.42
C VAL A 94 -20.56 -4.33 -2.71
N GLN A 95 -21.35 -3.64 -1.91
CA GLN A 95 -22.76 -3.42 -2.13
C GLN A 95 -22.98 -2.36 -3.21
N VAL A 96 -23.65 -2.72 -4.29
CA VAL A 96 -24.06 -1.76 -5.32
C VAL A 96 -25.40 -1.17 -4.89
N PRO A 97 -25.53 0.16 -4.77
CA PRO A 97 -26.82 0.78 -4.50
C PRO A 97 -27.82 0.39 -5.59
N PRO A 98 -29.07 0.04 -5.23
CA PRO A 98 -30.08 -0.29 -6.21
C PRO A 98 -30.37 0.90 -7.12
N THR A 99 -30.51 0.65 -8.42
CA THR A 99 -30.87 1.66 -9.43
C THR A 99 -32.37 2.00 -9.42
N GLU A 100 -33.20 1.11 -8.87
CA GLU A 100 -34.64 1.27 -8.76
C GLU A 100 -35.10 1.28 -7.29
N ALA A 101 -36.07 2.13 -6.97
CA ALA A 101 -36.60 2.24 -5.62
C ALA A 101 -37.35 0.95 -5.24
N GLY A 102 -36.87 0.26 -4.20
CA GLY A 102 -37.46 -1.00 -3.70
C GLY A 102 -36.75 -2.28 -4.16
N ALA A 103 -35.70 -2.19 -4.99
CA ALA A 103 -34.87 -3.34 -5.33
C ALA A 103 -33.90 -3.70 -4.21
N ASP A 104 -33.64 -5.00 -4.04
CA ASP A 104 -32.63 -5.49 -3.10
C ASP A 104 -31.23 -5.03 -3.54
N PRO A 105 -30.34 -4.66 -2.59
CA PRO A 105 -29.00 -4.26 -2.92
C PRO A 105 -28.16 -5.42 -3.48
N GLU A 106 -27.58 -5.22 -4.66
CA GLU A 106 -26.72 -6.21 -5.31
C GLU A 106 -25.32 -6.24 -4.67
N LEU A 107 -24.65 -7.39 -4.70
CA LEU A 107 -23.25 -7.52 -4.29
C LEU A 107 -22.36 -7.72 -5.51
N SER A 108 -21.46 -6.76 -5.75
CA SER A 108 -20.37 -6.90 -6.73
C SER A 108 -19.13 -7.47 -6.04
N LYS A 109 -18.48 -8.44 -6.69
CA LYS A 109 -17.24 -9.05 -6.22
C LYS A 109 -16.12 -8.83 -7.23
N PHE A 110 -14.96 -8.41 -6.75
CA PHE A 110 -13.75 -8.33 -7.58
C PHE A 110 -12.50 -8.65 -6.76
N ARG A 111 -11.47 -9.10 -7.47
CA ARG A 111 -10.21 -9.59 -6.90
C ARG A 111 -9.06 -8.70 -7.32
N LEU A 112 -8.19 -8.36 -6.36
CA LEU A 112 -6.94 -7.65 -6.63
C LEU A 112 -5.77 -8.35 -5.94
N SER A 113 -4.63 -8.38 -6.61
CA SER A 113 -3.39 -8.97 -6.13
C SER A 113 -2.31 -7.92 -5.91
N TYR A 114 -1.50 -8.15 -4.88
CA TYR A 114 -0.50 -7.21 -4.40
C TYR A 114 0.77 -7.92 -3.95
N TYR A 115 1.92 -7.26 -4.12
CA TYR A 115 3.16 -7.62 -3.47
C TYR A 115 3.16 -7.15 -2.00
N PRO A 116 3.42 -8.03 -1.02
CA PRO A 116 3.30 -7.69 0.40
C PRO A 116 4.54 -6.96 0.94
N HIS A 117 4.70 -5.69 0.57
CA HIS A 117 5.78 -4.83 1.04
C HIS A 117 5.74 -4.66 2.57
N ARG A 118 6.71 -5.25 3.27
CA ARG A 118 6.96 -4.98 4.70
C ARG A 118 7.55 -3.59 4.90
N LEU A 119 7.18 -2.92 5.99
CA LEU A 119 7.54 -1.53 6.28
C LEU A 119 9.04 -1.26 6.18
N GLU A 120 9.86 -2.10 6.82
CA GLU A 120 11.31 -1.92 6.84
C GLU A 120 11.93 -2.12 5.46
N ALA A 121 11.53 -3.18 4.75
CA ALA A 121 12.02 -3.48 3.41
C ALA A 121 11.63 -2.38 2.41
N PHE A 122 10.40 -1.87 2.47
CA PHE A 122 9.95 -0.78 1.60
C PHE A 122 10.66 0.54 1.91
N THR A 123 10.90 0.83 3.19
CA THR A 123 11.73 1.97 3.61
C THR A 123 13.14 1.91 3.00
N ALA A 124 13.76 0.72 2.98
CA ALA A 124 15.08 0.53 2.38
C ALA A 124 15.05 0.74 0.85
N LEU A 125 14.03 0.22 0.15
CA LEU A 125 13.85 0.43 -1.29
C LEU A 125 13.70 1.91 -1.63
N LEU A 126 12.89 2.65 -0.86
CA LEU A 126 12.69 4.09 -1.06
C LEU A 126 14.00 4.85 -0.86
N LYS A 127 14.71 4.63 0.26
CA LYS A 127 16.02 5.27 0.49
C LYS A 127 17.02 4.93 -0.63
N GLY A 128 17.01 3.69 -1.12
CA GLY A 128 17.83 3.26 -2.26
C GLY A 128 17.47 3.99 -3.57
N ALA A 129 16.19 4.22 -3.84
CA ALA A 129 15.73 4.95 -5.03
C ALA A 129 16.22 6.41 -5.05
N PHE A 130 16.39 7.03 -3.87
CA PHE A 130 16.99 8.36 -3.71
C PHE A 130 18.50 8.33 -3.48
N GLN A 131 19.15 7.16 -3.59
CA GLN A 131 20.60 6.98 -3.35
C GLN A 131 21.04 7.50 -1.97
N GLY A 132 20.16 7.41 -0.97
CA GLY A 132 20.39 7.95 0.37
C GLY A 132 20.29 9.47 0.50
N LYS A 133 20.12 10.21 -0.60
CA LYS A 133 20.01 11.68 -0.62
C LYS A 133 18.56 12.13 -0.40
N CYS A 134 18.04 11.78 0.77
CA CYS A 134 16.69 12.16 1.16
C CYS A 134 16.50 12.22 2.68
N GLN A 135 15.54 13.04 3.11
CA GLN A 135 14.91 12.91 4.42
C GLN A 135 13.68 12.01 4.28
N HIS A 136 13.51 11.05 5.19
CA HIS A 136 12.44 10.06 5.14
C HIS A 136 11.69 10.06 6.47
N SER A 137 10.36 10.04 6.40
CA SER A 137 9.47 9.87 7.55
C SER A 137 8.30 8.97 7.16
N VAL A 138 7.68 8.34 8.16
CA VAL A 138 6.53 7.44 7.98
C VAL A 138 5.41 7.87 8.89
N LEU A 139 4.20 7.87 8.34
CA LEU A 139 2.95 8.04 9.07
C LEU A 139 2.15 6.74 9.02
N GLY A 140 1.38 6.49 10.07
CA GLY A 140 0.39 5.42 10.13
C GLY A 140 -0.99 6.04 10.06
N ASP A 141 -1.75 5.77 8.99
CA ASP A 141 -3.07 6.39 8.75
C ASP A 141 -3.08 7.92 8.91
N PHE A 142 -2.07 8.60 8.33
CA PHE A 142 -1.84 10.04 8.41
C PHE A 142 -1.51 10.61 9.81
N GLN A 143 -1.29 9.74 10.81
CA GLN A 143 -0.80 10.13 12.13
C GLN A 143 0.69 9.77 12.29
N PRO A 144 1.45 10.46 13.17
CA PRO A 144 2.81 10.06 13.49
C PRO A 144 2.88 8.58 13.88
N TYR A 145 3.81 7.84 13.30
CA TYR A 145 3.97 6.41 13.57
C TYR A 145 5.18 6.15 14.45
N THR A 146 4.98 5.38 15.53
CA THR A 146 6.05 4.83 16.36
C THR A 146 5.94 3.30 16.40
N PRO A 147 7.04 2.54 16.17
CA PRO A 147 7.02 1.09 16.33
C PRO A 147 6.51 0.68 17.71
N GLY A 148 5.58 -0.28 17.76
CA GLY A 148 4.98 -0.77 19.02
C GLY A 148 3.86 0.11 19.59
N GLN A 149 3.42 1.15 18.88
CA GLN A 149 2.24 1.93 19.29
C GLN A 149 0.98 1.04 19.34
N ALA A 150 0.02 1.41 20.20
CA ALA A 150 -1.21 0.66 20.39
C ALA A 150 -2.10 0.61 19.13
N HIS A 151 -2.16 1.70 18.37
CA HIS A 151 -2.93 1.76 17.11
C HIS A 151 -2.18 1.08 15.98
N VAL A 152 -2.78 0.01 15.42
CA VAL A 152 -2.23 -0.67 14.24
C VAL A 152 -2.78 0.02 12.98
N PRO A 153 -1.94 0.72 12.20
CA PRO A 153 -2.44 1.44 11.05
C PRO A 153 -2.84 0.50 9.91
N CYS A 154 -3.84 0.90 9.12
CA CYS A 154 -4.20 0.21 7.88
C CYS A 154 -3.18 0.47 6.77
N TYR A 155 -2.59 1.66 6.74
CA TYR A 155 -1.64 2.12 5.73
C TYR A 155 -0.41 2.75 6.37
N PHE A 156 0.75 2.51 5.74
CA PHE A 156 1.97 3.28 5.97
C PHE A 156 2.14 4.28 4.84
N ILE A 157 2.24 5.56 5.19
CA ILE A 157 2.47 6.65 4.25
C ILE A 157 3.91 7.13 4.43
N HIS A 158 4.72 6.97 3.40
CA HIS A 158 6.10 7.45 3.37
C HIS A 158 6.14 8.85 2.77
N VAL A 159 6.75 9.77 3.50
CA VAL A 159 7.06 11.12 3.02
C VAL A 159 8.57 11.22 2.85
N VAL A 160 9.02 11.39 1.61
CA VAL A 160 10.44 11.41 1.24
C VAL A 160 10.78 12.75 0.59
N LYS A 161 11.56 13.58 1.27
CA LYS A 161 12.05 14.84 0.72
C LYS A 161 13.42 14.63 0.10
N LYS A 162 13.57 14.97 -1.18
CA LYS A 162 14.84 14.88 -1.91
C LYS A 162 15.79 15.98 -1.45
N THR A 163 17.03 15.62 -1.11
CA THR A 163 18.09 16.57 -0.70
C THR A 163 19.07 16.83 -1.82
#